data_AF-A0A8H6L510-F1
#
_entry.id   AF-A0A8H6L510-F1
#
_cell.length_a   1.000
_cell.length_b   1.000
_cell.length_c   1.000
_cell.angle_alpha   90.00
_cell.angle_beta   90.00
_cell.angle_gamma   90.00
#
_symmetry.space_group_name_H-M   'P 1'
#
loop_
_entity.id
_entity.type
_entity.pdbx_description
1 polymer ?
#
loop_
_entity_poly.entity_id
_entity_poly.type
_entity_poly.pdbx_seq_one_letter_code
_entity_poly.pdbx_strand_id
1 'polypeptide(L)'
;MRRALNLELEAKGPDPEFDTLVPALFDKVISRLLRPLESDGRSLKPSLVHGDLWYTDSGIDVGTGESLIFDACNYYAHNEYEFGQWRPVCNRFGAEYLAAYHSYNQISPPEEDYDGRLDLYKLRFNTHVSALFTQNQALREQYEVLWPCKERCC
;
A
#
# COMPACT_ATOMS: atom_id res chain seq x y z
N MET A 1 6.76 -7.96 -3.36
CA MET A 1 6.77 -8.28 -1.91
C MET A 1 8.01 -9.07 -1.47
N ARG A 2 8.34 -10.27 -2.02
CA ARG A 2 9.53 -11.05 -1.59
C ARG A 2 10.83 -10.22 -1.55
N ARG A 3 11.10 -9.46 -2.62
CA ARG A 3 12.28 -8.58 -2.68
C ARG A 3 12.32 -7.55 -1.56
N ALA A 4 11.19 -6.92 -1.22
CA ALA A 4 11.12 -5.93 -0.15
C ALA A 4 11.39 -6.57 1.22
N LEU A 5 10.82 -7.75 1.49
CA LEU A 5 11.06 -8.49 2.74
C LEU A 5 12.52 -8.94 2.86
N ASN A 6 13.16 -9.36 1.77
CA ASN A 6 14.59 -9.69 1.77
C ASN A 6 15.44 -8.46 2.08
N LEU A 7 15.12 -7.30 1.49
CA LEU A 7 15.82 -6.05 1.79
C LEU A 7 15.62 -5.63 3.26
N GLU A 8 14.43 -5.86 3.83
CA GLU A 8 14.19 -5.61 5.25
C GLU A 8 15.04 -6.52 6.15
N LEU A 9 15.17 -7.80 5.81
CA LEU A 9 16.05 -8.74 6.51
C LEU A 9 17.54 -8.36 6.36
N GLU A 10 17.95 -7.90 5.18
CA GLU A 10 19.30 -7.37 4.95
C GLU A 10 19.55 -6.11 5.80
N ALA A 11 18.53 -5.27 6.01
CA ALA A 11 18.61 -4.04 6.79
C ALA A 11 18.60 -4.24 8.31
N LYS A 12 17.70 -5.07 8.85
CA LYS A 12 17.55 -5.31 10.29
C LYS A 12 18.38 -6.48 10.82
N GLY A 13 18.76 -7.39 9.93
CA GLY A 13 19.27 -8.70 10.30
C GLY A 13 18.14 -9.73 10.50
N PRO A 14 18.50 -10.98 10.82
CA PRO A 14 17.56 -12.07 10.98
C PRO A 14 16.56 -11.84 12.13
N ASP A 15 15.31 -12.26 11.92
CA ASP A 15 14.25 -12.22 12.90
C ASP A 15 13.51 -13.58 12.93
N PRO A 16 13.50 -14.31 14.05
CA PRO A 16 12.78 -15.59 14.16
C PRO A 16 11.29 -15.51 13.84
N GLU A 17 10.66 -14.34 14.02
CA GLU A 17 9.26 -14.14 13.65
C GLU A 17 9.09 -14.19 12.12
N PHE A 18 10.06 -13.66 11.35
CA PHE A 18 10.03 -13.71 9.89
C PHE A 18 10.10 -15.14 9.36
N ASP A 19 10.88 -16.02 10.01
CA ASP A 19 10.97 -17.44 9.65
C ASP A 19 9.61 -18.15 9.70
N THR A 20 8.71 -17.66 10.56
CA THR A 20 7.35 -18.20 10.72
C THR A 20 6.33 -17.45 9.86
N LEU A 21 6.36 -16.12 9.87
CA LEU A 21 5.33 -15.28 9.23
C LEU A 21 5.50 -15.17 7.72
N VAL A 22 6.73 -15.10 7.20
CA VAL A 22 6.95 -14.94 5.75
C VAL A 22 6.38 -16.12 4.97
N PRO A 23 6.63 -17.39 5.35
CA PRO A 23 5.97 -18.52 4.69
C PRO A 23 4.44 -18.43 4.77
N ALA A 24 3.88 -18.15 5.95
CA ALA A 24 2.43 -18.05 6.14
C ALA A 24 1.79 -16.94 5.28
N LEU A 25 2.48 -15.80 5.13
CA LEU A 25 2.07 -14.69 4.27
C LEU A 25 1.94 -15.15 2.82
N PHE A 26 2.94 -15.83 2.27
CA PHE A 26 2.92 -16.28 0.87
C PHE A 26 1.97 -17.45 0.64
N ASP A 27 1.99 -18.46 1.51
CA ASP A 27 1.29 -19.71 1.28
C ASP A 27 -0.21 -19.60 1.60
N LYS A 28 -0.57 -18.75 2.58
CA LYS A 28 -1.95 -18.62 3.05
C LYS A 28 -2.55 -17.27 2.73
N VAL A 29 -1.97 -16.18 3.24
CA VAL A 29 -2.61 -14.85 3.23
C VAL A 29 -2.75 -14.31 1.80
N ILE A 30 -1.66 -14.25 1.04
CA ILE A 30 -1.68 -13.78 -0.35
C ILE A 30 -2.63 -14.64 -1.19
N SER A 31 -2.54 -15.97 -1.05
CA SER A 31 -3.41 -16.89 -1.77
C SER A 31 -4.89 -16.68 -1.42
N ARG A 32 -5.23 -16.50 -0.14
CA ARG A 32 -6.61 -16.30 0.30
C ARG A 32 -7.19 -14.98 -0.17
N LEU A 33 -6.40 -13.91 -0.19
CA LEU A 33 -6.88 -12.55 -0.51
C LEU A 33 -6.88 -12.24 -2.01
N LEU A 34 -5.92 -12.77 -2.77
CA LEU A 34 -5.75 -12.40 -4.19
C LEU A 34 -6.32 -13.43 -5.16
N ARG A 35 -6.28 -14.73 -4.84
CA ARG A 35 -6.85 -15.76 -5.74
C ARG A 35 -8.35 -15.55 -6.02
N PRO A 36 -9.18 -15.11 -5.05
CA PRO A 36 -10.59 -14.86 -5.34
C PRO A 36 -10.85 -13.79 -6.39
N LEU A 37 -9.92 -12.86 -6.64
CA LEU A 37 -10.10 -11.83 -7.68
C LEU A 37 -10.24 -12.42 -9.10
N GLU A 38 -9.74 -13.64 -9.31
CA GLU A 38 -9.71 -14.33 -10.61
C GLU A 38 -10.37 -15.72 -10.55
N SER A 39 -11.11 -16.04 -9.48
CA SER A 39 -11.84 -17.31 -9.34
C SER A 39 -13.34 -17.13 -9.59
N ASP A 40 -14.08 -18.23 -9.74
CA ASP A 40 -15.54 -18.24 -9.87
C ASP A 40 -16.05 -17.40 -11.06
N GLY A 41 -15.31 -17.44 -12.17
CA GLY A 41 -15.62 -16.71 -13.40
C GLY A 41 -15.26 -15.22 -13.37
N ARG A 42 -14.63 -14.74 -12.29
CA ARG A 42 -14.12 -13.37 -12.20
C ARG A 42 -12.83 -13.23 -13.01
N SER A 43 -12.61 -12.03 -13.53
CA SER A 43 -11.38 -11.65 -14.21
C SER A 43 -10.91 -10.33 -13.64
N LEU A 44 -9.64 -10.27 -13.27
CA LEU A 44 -9.02 -9.03 -12.83
C LEU A 44 -8.59 -8.22 -14.06
N LYS A 45 -8.95 -6.94 -14.09
CA LYS A 45 -8.46 -6.00 -15.11
C LYS A 45 -7.18 -5.33 -14.60
N PRO A 46 -6.01 -5.55 -15.23
CA PRO A 46 -4.81 -4.79 -14.89
C PRO A 46 -5.05 -3.30 -15.09
N SER A 47 -4.68 -2.51 -14.10
CA SER A 47 -4.82 -1.05 -14.09
C SER A 47 -3.43 -0.43 -13.94
N LEU A 48 -3.18 0.65 -14.69
CA LEU A 48 -1.97 1.43 -14.51
C LEU A 48 -2.05 2.12 -13.14
N VAL A 49 -1.12 1.80 -12.25
CA VAL A 49 -1.00 2.44 -10.94
C VAL A 49 0.22 3.36 -10.91
N HIS A 50 0.17 4.39 -10.07
CA HIS A 50 1.27 5.34 -9.90
C HIS A 50 2.49 4.65 -9.28
N GLY A 51 2.24 3.77 -8.30
CA GLY A 51 3.25 2.93 -7.66
C GLY A 51 4.00 3.59 -6.50
N ASP A 52 3.80 4.90 -6.30
CA ASP A 52 4.34 5.71 -5.20
C ASP A 52 3.48 6.96 -4.94
N LEU A 53 2.14 6.87 -4.95
CA LEU A 53 1.30 8.06 -4.82
C LEU A 53 0.99 8.37 -3.34
N TRP A 54 1.59 9.42 -2.82
CA TRP A 54 1.33 10.00 -1.51
C TRP A 54 1.25 11.53 -1.61
N TYR A 55 0.81 12.20 -0.55
CA TYR A 55 0.42 13.61 -0.62
C TYR A 55 1.47 14.55 -1.22
N THR A 56 2.75 14.38 -0.90
CA THR A 56 3.83 15.25 -1.41
C THR A 56 4.08 15.06 -2.90
N ASP A 57 3.69 13.92 -3.46
CA ASP A 57 3.82 13.61 -4.88
C ASP A 57 2.54 14.00 -5.63
N SER A 58 1.70 14.82 -4.99
CA SER A 58 0.50 15.39 -5.57
C SER A 58 0.47 16.91 -5.38
N GLY A 59 -0.17 17.60 -6.30
CA GLY A 59 -0.37 19.04 -6.25
C GLY A 59 -1.63 19.46 -6.96
N ILE A 60 -1.96 20.74 -6.84
CA ILE A 60 -3.02 21.38 -7.61
C ILE A 60 -2.36 22.48 -8.45
N ASP A 61 -2.58 22.45 -9.75
CA ASP A 61 -2.16 23.51 -10.63
C ASP A 61 -2.93 24.81 -10.29
N VAL A 62 -2.21 25.88 -10.01
CA VAL A 62 -2.82 27.15 -9.54
C VAL A 62 -3.61 27.86 -10.64
N GLY A 63 -3.26 27.65 -11.91
CA GLY A 63 -3.91 28.31 -13.04
C GLY A 63 -5.22 27.65 -13.45
N THR A 64 -5.27 26.32 -13.39
CA THR A 64 -6.37 25.49 -13.89
C THR A 64 -7.21 24.87 -12.78
N GLY A 65 -6.65 24.71 -11.57
CA GLY A 65 -7.27 23.96 -10.49
C GLY A 65 -7.21 22.44 -10.68
N GLU A 66 -6.53 21.94 -11.71
CA GLU A 66 -6.40 20.51 -11.98
C GLU A 66 -5.40 19.82 -11.07
N SER A 67 -5.61 18.53 -10.82
CA SER A 67 -4.70 17.71 -10.04
C SER A 67 -3.43 17.36 -10.82
N LEU A 68 -2.29 17.52 -10.16
CA LEU A 68 -0.98 17.13 -10.64
C LEU A 68 -0.46 15.94 -9.81
N ILE A 69 0.24 15.02 -10.45
CA ILE A 69 0.92 13.89 -9.82
C ILE A 69 2.37 13.82 -10.34
N PHE A 70 3.32 13.49 -9.47
CA PHE A 70 4.75 13.55 -9.72
C PHE A 70 5.46 12.24 -9.32
N ASP A 71 6.69 12.03 -9.78
CA ASP A 71 7.56 10.92 -9.34
C ASP A 71 6.99 9.50 -9.51
N ALA A 72 6.23 9.32 -10.59
CA ALA A 72 5.57 8.06 -10.89
C ALA A 72 6.52 6.87 -11.07
N CYS A 73 6.28 5.82 -10.30
CA CYS A 73 6.92 4.51 -10.38
C CYS A 73 5.96 3.49 -11.01
N ASN A 74 5.48 3.81 -12.22
CA ASN A 74 4.32 3.16 -12.84
C ASN A 74 4.52 1.66 -13.16
N TYR A 75 3.47 0.88 -12.93
CA TYR A 75 3.32 -0.49 -13.46
C TYR A 75 1.85 -0.89 -13.50
N TYR A 76 1.54 -2.02 -14.14
CA TYR A 76 0.21 -2.58 -14.13
C TYR A 76 -0.01 -3.43 -12.88
N ALA A 77 -1.07 -3.14 -12.13
CA ALA A 77 -1.45 -3.85 -10.90
C ALA A 77 -2.97 -3.90 -10.76
N HIS A 78 -3.43 -4.47 -9.64
CA HIS A 78 -4.82 -4.32 -9.22
C HIS A 78 -5.14 -2.85 -8.96
N ASN A 79 -6.32 -2.39 -9.34
CA ASN A 79 -6.72 -0.99 -9.21
C ASN A 79 -6.77 -0.51 -7.73
N GLU A 80 -7.02 -1.41 -6.78
CA GLU A 80 -7.01 -1.10 -5.33
C GLU A 80 -5.60 -1.05 -4.72
N TYR A 81 -4.56 -1.35 -5.50
CA TYR A 81 -3.19 -1.49 -4.98
C TYR A 81 -2.65 -0.21 -4.34
N GLU A 82 -2.89 0.95 -4.98
CA GLU A 82 -2.39 2.25 -4.52
C GLU A 82 -2.94 2.63 -3.13
N PHE A 83 -4.11 2.11 -2.77
CA PHE A 83 -4.72 2.40 -1.47
C PHE A 83 -3.89 1.86 -0.31
N GLY A 84 -3.02 0.86 -0.54
CA GLY A 84 -2.02 0.44 0.44
C GLY A 84 -1.11 1.58 0.87
N GLN A 85 -0.67 2.42 -0.08
CA GLN A 85 0.12 3.63 0.19
C GLN A 85 -0.73 4.71 0.87
N TRP A 86 -2.05 4.73 0.67
CA TRP A 86 -2.91 5.77 1.25
C TRP A 86 -3.36 5.46 2.69
N ARG A 87 -3.34 4.18 3.09
CA ARG A 87 -3.76 3.73 4.43
C ARG A 87 -3.05 4.47 5.58
N PRO A 88 -1.72 4.70 5.55
CA PRO A 88 -1.06 5.48 6.59
C PRO A 88 -1.52 6.94 6.61
N VAL A 89 -1.91 7.44 7.79
CA VAL A 89 -2.40 8.82 7.97
C VAL A 89 -1.41 9.88 7.49
N CYS A 90 -0.10 9.60 7.59
CA CYS A 90 0.95 10.49 7.13
C CYS A 90 0.89 10.80 5.63
N ASN A 91 0.26 9.94 4.83
CA ASN A 91 0.17 10.07 3.38
C ASN A 91 -1.06 10.89 2.94
N ARG A 92 -1.88 11.36 3.91
CA ARG A 92 -2.98 12.35 3.78
C ARG A 92 -4.05 12.09 2.71
N PHE A 93 -4.16 10.86 2.22
CA PHE A 93 -5.27 10.42 1.38
C PHE A 93 -6.30 9.67 2.23
N GLY A 94 -7.19 10.43 2.87
CA GLY A 94 -8.23 9.93 3.76
C GLY A 94 -9.41 9.24 3.08
N ALA A 95 -10.40 8.84 3.89
CA ALA A 95 -11.59 8.12 3.45
C ALA A 95 -12.39 8.85 2.35
N GLU A 96 -12.33 10.18 2.31
CA GLU A 96 -12.96 11.01 1.29
C GLU A 96 -12.40 10.74 -0.11
N TYR A 97 -11.10 10.44 -0.26
CA TYR A 97 -10.49 10.11 -1.55
C TYR A 97 -10.89 8.72 -2.01
N LEU A 98 -10.94 7.75 -1.09
CA LEU A 98 -11.45 6.41 -1.39
C LEU A 98 -12.93 6.45 -1.78
N ALA A 99 -13.75 7.21 -1.06
CA ALA A 99 -15.17 7.39 -1.39
C ALA A 99 -15.35 8.04 -2.78
N ALA A 100 -14.56 9.06 -3.10
CA ALA A 100 -14.54 9.67 -4.42
C ALA A 100 -14.14 8.65 -5.50
N TYR A 101 -13.08 7.87 -5.29
CA TYR A 101 -12.67 6.82 -6.22
C TYR A 101 -13.78 5.78 -6.43
N HIS A 102 -14.44 5.34 -5.35
CA HIS A 102 -15.51 4.34 -5.43
C HIS A 102 -16.79 4.85 -6.10
N SER A 103 -16.95 6.17 -6.26
CA SER A 103 -18.00 6.72 -7.13
C SER A 103 -17.76 6.42 -8.61
N TYR A 104 -16.50 6.17 -9.01
CA TYR A 104 -16.12 5.82 -10.39
C TYR A 104 -15.85 4.32 -10.57
N ASN A 105 -15.28 3.66 -9.56
CA ASN A 105 -14.90 2.25 -9.65
C ASN A 105 -15.26 1.50 -8.36
N GLN A 106 -16.21 0.57 -8.48
CA GLN A 106 -16.68 -0.25 -7.37
C GLN A 106 -15.56 -1.10 -6.76
N ILE A 107 -15.75 -1.54 -5.51
CA ILE A 107 -14.85 -2.47 -4.82
C ILE A 107 -14.82 -3.78 -5.59
N SER A 108 -13.63 -4.38 -5.75
CA SER A 108 -13.47 -5.65 -6.45
C SER A 108 -14.07 -6.79 -5.59
N PRO A 109 -14.92 -7.66 -6.17
CA PRO A 109 -15.43 -8.82 -5.44
C PRO A 109 -14.31 -9.85 -5.19
N PRO A 110 -14.25 -10.48 -4.01
CA PRO A 110 -15.24 -10.43 -2.94
C PRO A 110 -14.99 -9.21 -2.02
N GLU A 111 -16.05 -8.48 -1.67
CA GLU A 111 -15.93 -7.22 -0.92
C GLU A 111 -15.52 -7.47 0.54
N GLU A 112 -15.87 -8.62 1.10
CA GLU A 112 -15.46 -9.02 2.46
C GLU A 112 -13.94 -9.15 2.62
N ASP A 113 -13.20 -9.31 1.52
CA ASP A 113 -11.74 -9.37 1.54
C ASP A 113 -11.08 -8.00 1.33
N TYR A 114 -11.86 -6.94 1.07
CA TYR A 114 -11.35 -5.62 0.67
C TYR A 114 -10.33 -5.05 1.67
N ASP A 115 -10.68 -5.01 2.95
CA ASP A 115 -9.78 -4.51 3.98
C ASP A 115 -8.51 -5.36 4.10
N GLY A 116 -8.65 -6.69 3.97
CA GLY A 116 -7.49 -7.60 3.98
C GLY A 116 -6.55 -7.35 2.81
N ARG A 117 -7.07 -7.11 1.59
CA ARG A 117 -6.25 -6.75 0.42
C ARG A 117 -5.52 -5.44 0.65
N LEU A 118 -6.18 -4.46 1.24
CA LEU A 118 -5.60 -3.14 1.50
C LEU A 118 -4.49 -3.22 2.54
N ASP A 119 -4.67 -4.02 3.60
CA ASP A 119 -3.61 -4.29 4.58
C ASP A 119 -2.43 -5.05 3.96
N LEU A 120 -2.68 -5.97 3.03
CA LEU A 120 -1.63 -6.65 2.27
C LEU A 120 -0.85 -5.67 1.38
N TYR A 121 -1.52 -4.75 0.69
CA TYR A 121 -0.84 -3.73 -0.12
C TYR A 121 -0.09 -2.74 0.76
N LYS A 122 -0.67 -2.30 1.88
CA LYS A 122 -0.01 -1.47 2.89
C LYS A 122 1.27 -2.12 3.40
N LEU A 123 1.23 -3.41 3.71
CA LEU A 123 2.42 -4.17 4.12
C LEU A 123 3.55 -4.05 3.09
N ARG A 124 3.25 -4.13 1.78
CA ARG A 124 4.28 -3.94 0.73
C ARG A 124 4.96 -2.58 0.86
N PHE A 125 4.18 -1.51 0.98
CA PHE A 125 4.71 -0.14 1.03
C PHE A 125 5.50 0.10 2.31
N ASN A 126 4.97 -0.33 3.45
CA ASN A 126 5.64 -0.17 4.74
C ASN A 126 6.96 -0.94 4.80
N THR A 127 7.00 -2.19 4.30
CA THR A 127 8.26 -2.95 4.22
C THR A 127 9.28 -2.24 3.33
N HIS A 128 8.84 -1.59 2.25
CA HIS A 128 9.74 -0.84 1.37
C HIS A 128 10.34 0.38 2.11
N VAL A 129 9.51 1.19 2.77
CA VAL A 129 9.97 2.34 3.57
C VAL A 129 10.93 1.88 4.67
N SER A 130 10.55 0.84 5.41
CA SER A 130 11.39 0.28 6.48
C SER A 130 12.76 -0.17 5.95
N ALA A 131 12.81 -0.88 4.82
CA ALA A 131 14.07 -1.34 4.24
C ALA A 131 14.95 -0.20 3.72
N LEU A 132 14.36 0.90 3.25
CA LEU A 132 15.10 2.04 2.69
C LEU A 132 15.71 2.94 3.78
N PHE A 133 14.97 3.19 4.87
CA PHE A 133 15.37 4.12 5.91
C PHE A 133 15.95 3.41 7.14
N THR A 134 17.12 2.78 6.95
CA THR A 134 17.76 1.94 7.98
C THR A 134 18.06 2.65 9.30
N GLN A 135 18.37 3.95 9.25
CA GLN A 135 18.77 4.74 10.41
C GLN A 135 17.64 5.60 11.00
N ASN A 136 16.46 5.65 10.37
CA ASN A 136 15.36 6.49 10.81
C ASN A 136 14.24 5.65 11.43
N GLN A 137 14.35 5.39 12.73
CA GLN A 137 13.39 4.57 13.47
C GLN A 137 11.95 5.09 13.36
N ALA A 138 11.75 6.41 13.31
CA ALA A 138 10.42 7.00 13.17
C ALA A 138 9.74 6.58 11.86
N LEU A 139 10.47 6.54 10.74
CA LEU A 139 9.93 6.08 9.45
C LEU A 139 9.72 4.55 9.41
N ARG A 140 10.49 3.80 10.20
CA ARG A 140 10.32 2.34 10.32
C ARG A 140 9.09 1.97 11.17
N GLU A 141 8.81 2.76 12.20
CA GLU A 141 7.71 2.54 13.17
C GLU A 141 6.45 3.33 12.85
N GLN A 142 6.49 4.23 11.86
CA GLN A 142 5.39 5.13 11.46
C GLN A 142 4.06 4.42 11.21
N TYR A 143 4.11 3.11 11.02
CA TYR A 143 2.98 2.27 10.63
C TYR A 143 2.55 1.25 11.69
N GLU A 144 3.17 1.25 12.88
CA GLU A 144 2.87 0.31 13.97
C GLU A 144 1.78 0.81 14.94
N VAL A 145 1.35 2.09 14.87
CA VAL A 145 0.44 2.66 15.89
C VAL A 145 -0.76 3.41 15.30
N LEU A 146 -1.97 3.00 15.70
CA LEU A 146 -3.26 3.70 15.57
C LEU A 146 -3.36 5.02 16.39
N TRP A 147 -2.26 5.75 16.61
CA TRP A 147 -2.23 6.97 17.43
C TRP A 147 -1.79 8.19 16.59
N PRO A 148 -2.41 9.38 16.75
CA PRO A 148 -2.51 10.35 15.68
C PRO A 148 -1.16 10.98 15.35
N CYS A 149 -0.68 10.66 14.15
CA CYS A 149 0.38 11.37 13.46
C CYS A 149 -0.15 12.78 13.08
N LYS A 150 -0.27 13.69 14.06
CA LYS A 150 -0.69 15.08 13.80
C LYS A 150 0.45 16.08 13.67
N GLU A 151 1.68 15.75 14.06
CA GLU A 151 2.68 16.82 14.30
C GLU A 151 4.12 16.55 13.84
N ARG A 152 4.44 15.45 13.13
CA ARG A 152 5.86 15.08 12.90
C ARG A 152 6.29 14.73 11.47
N CYS A 153 5.54 15.18 10.47
CA CYS A 153 5.99 15.11 9.07
C CYS A 153 6.35 16.49 8.50
N CYS A 154 7.06 17.31 9.29
CA CYS A 154 7.72 18.52 8.84
C CYS A 154 9.23 18.38 9.09
#